data_AF-A0A5B7A9Z6-F1
#
_entry.id   AF-A0A5B7A9Z6-F1
#
_cell.length_a   1.000
_cell.length_b   1.000
_cell.length_c   1.000
_cell.angle_alpha   90.00
_cell.angle_beta   90.00
_cell.angle_gamma   90.00
#
_symmetry.space_group_name_H-M   'P 1'
#
loop_
_entity.id
_entity.type
_entity.pdbx_description
1 polymer ?
#
loop_
_entity_poly.entity_id
_entity_poly.type
_entity_poly.pdbx_seq_one_letter_code
_entity_poly.pdbx_strand_id
1 'polypeptide(L)'
;NATNNHTTMTTIQRLNPTVIDVETLQKSGAKVGCDGNSFVVKYLEDVLKFDRNNIIKKYTGDAYPEALIRGEIAAAFLEIPYVKVLLAKYCNNFTTSGPTFKVGGFGFV
;
A
#
# COMPACT_ATOMS: atom_id res chain seq x y z
N ASN A 1 19.76 50.46 -2.33
CA ASN A 1 18.97 49.56 -1.47
C ASN A 1 18.63 48.29 -2.22
N ALA A 2 19.38 47.22 -1.97
CA ALA A 2 19.00 45.86 -2.36
C ALA A 2 18.47 45.15 -1.12
N THR A 3 17.42 44.35 -1.25
CA THR A 3 17.44 42.89 -1.00
C THR A 3 16.04 42.33 -1.28
N ASN A 4 15.97 41.41 -2.24
CA ASN A 4 14.80 40.60 -2.56
C ASN A 4 14.82 39.38 -1.62
N ASN A 5 13.76 39.17 -0.86
CA ASN A 5 13.59 38.00 -0.01
C ASN A 5 12.13 37.55 -0.13
N HIS A 6 11.92 36.47 -0.88
CA HIS A 6 10.69 35.68 -0.82
C HIS A 6 11.13 34.24 -0.61
N THR A 7 11.43 33.91 0.65
CA THR A 7 11.67 32.52 1.05
C THR A 7 10.38 32.00 1.68
N THR A 8 9.46 31.51 0.85
CA THR A 8 8.36 30.67 1.35
C THR A 8 8.95 29.30 1.70
N MET A 9 9.35 29.14 2.97
CA MET A 9 9.52 27.81 3.56
C MET A 9 8.14 27.17 3.68
N THR A 10 7.75 26.42 2.65
CA THR A 10 6.67 25.46 2.78
C THR A 10 7.19 24.33 3.65
N THR A 11 6.86 24.35 4.93
CA THR A 11 6.92 23.15 5.76
C THR A 11 5.87 22.21 5.18
N ILE A 12 6.26 21.41 4.19
CA ILE A 12 5.56 20.17 3.90
C ILE A 12 5.75 19.38 5.18
N GLN A 13 4.73 19.38 6.05
CA GLN A 13 4.60 18.31 7.03
C GLN A 13 4.57 17.04 6.19
N ARG A 14 5.73 16.42 6.00
CA ARG A 14 5.79 15.00 5.69
C ARG A 14 5.02 14.39 6.84
N LEU A 15 3.76 14.04 6.60
CA LEU A 15 3.10 12.95 7.29
C LEU A 15 4.19 11.90 7.37
N ASN A 16 4.75 11.68 8.56
CA ASN A 16 5.63 10.53 8.77
C ASN A 16 4.85 9.39 8.14
N PRO A 17 5.35 8.73 7.07
CA PRO A 17 4.67 7.56 6.59
C PRO A 17 4.77 6.61 7.76
N THR A 18 3.72 6.57 8.58
CA THR A 18 3.59 5.61 9.66
C THR A 18 3.83 4.31 8.95
N VAL A 19 4.94 3.66 9.24
CA VAL A 19 5.26 2.39 8.61
C VAL A 19 4.09 1.51 8.99
N ILE A 20 3.21 1.27 8.03
CA ILE A 20 2.02 0.47 8.25
C ILE A 20 2.55 -0.95 8.15
N ASP A 21 2.89 -1.50 9.31
CA ASP A 21 3.27 -2.90 9.41
C ASP A 21 2.02 -3.79 9.43
N VAL A 22 2.24 -5.07 9.11
CA VAL A 22 1.15 -6.06 9.07
C VAL A 22 0.46 -6.18 10.42
N GLU A 23 1.22 -6.08 11.52
CA GLU A 23 0.69 -6.18 12.88
C GLU A 23 -0.30 -5.05 13.20
N THR A 24 0.00 -3.82 12.77
CA THR A 24 -0.90 -2.66 12.92
C THR A 24 -2.16 -2.83 12.10
N LEU A 25 -2.05 -3.34 10.87
CA LEU A 25 -3.22 -3.62 10.02
C LEU A 25 -4.13 -4.68 10.64
N GLN A 26 -3.55 -5.74 11.19
CA GLN A 26 -4.29 -6.80 11.89
C GLN A 26 -4.99 -6.26 13.14
N LYS A 27 -4.25 -5.57 14.02
CA LYS A 27 -4.79 -5.05 15.30
C LYS A 27 -5.87 -4.01 15.11
N SER A 28 -5.77 -3.20 14.07
CA SER A 28 -6.79 -2.19 13.73
C SER A 28 -8.01 -2.76 13.02
N GLY A 29 -7.98 -4.03 12.59
CA GLY A 29 -9.03 -4.60 11.75
C GLY A 29 -9.13 -3.90 10.39
N ALA A 30 -8.01 -3.37 9.90
CA ALA A 30 -7.98 -2.62 8.65
C ALA A 30 -8.31 -3.51 7.45
N LYS A 31 -9.07 -2.96 6.51
CA LYS A 31 -9.35 -3.60 5.23
C LYS A 31 -8.11 -3.55 4.34
N VAL A 32 -7.72 -4.69 3.78
CA VAL A 32 -6.54 -4.81 2.92
C VAL A 32 -6.92 -5.38 1.57
N GLY A 33 -6.34 -4.83 0.50
CA GLY A 33 -6.57 -5.24 -0.87
C GLY A 33 -5.61 -6.33 -1.33
N CYS A 34 -6.07 -7.27 -2.15
CA CYS A 34 -5.20 -8.17 -2.90
C CYS A 34 -5.88 -8.66 -4.19
N ASP A 35 -5.12 -9.29 -5.08
CA ASP A 35 -5.68 -9.89 -6.29
C ASP A 35 -6.49 -11.12 -5.91
N GLY A 36 -7.80 -11.06 -6.18
CA GLY A 36 -8.73 -12.13 -5.86
C GLY A 36 -8.46 -13.46 -6.57
N ASN A 37 -7.71 -13.42 -7.68
CA ASN A 37 -7.29 -14.59 -8.44
C ASN A 37 -5.90 -15.11 -8.03
N SER A 38 -5.21 -14.42 -7.13
CA SER A 38 -3.86 -14.76 -6.69
C SER A 38 -3.84 -15.64 -5.44
N PHE A 39 -2.76 -16.42 -5.28
CA PHE A 39 -2.48 -17.16 -4.06
C PHE A 39 -2.31 -16.23 -2.84
N VAL A 40 -2.09 -14.92 -3.07
CA VAL A 40 -1.97 -13.91 -2.03
C VAL A 40 -3.20 -13.90 -1.11
N VAL A 41 -4.41 -14.17 -1.60
CA VAL A 41 -5.63 -14.27 -0.75
C VAL A 41 -5.43 -15.29 0.37
N LYS A 42 -5.00 -16.51 0.01
CA LYS A 42 -4.76 -17.57 0.99
C LYS A 42 -3.56 -17.26 1.87
N TYR A 43 -2.53 -16.61 1.33
CA TYR A 43 -1.39 -16.19 2.15
C TYR A 43 -1.80 -15.19 3.24
N LEU A 44 -2.65 -14.22 2.90
CA LEU A 44 -3.17 -13.24 3.87
C LEU A 44 -4.00 -13.92 4.96
N GLU A 45 -4.87 -14.87 4.60
CA GLU A 45 -5.73 -15.60 5.53
C GLU A 45 -4.93 -16.62 6.38
N ASP A 46 -4.15 -17.48 5.74
CA ASP A 46 -3.52 -18.65 6.38
C ASP A 46 -2.18 -18.34 7.02
N VAL A 47 -1.38 -17.42 6.45
CA VAL A 47 -0.02 -17.12 6.93
C VAL A 47 0.01 -15.82 7.71
N LEU A 48 -0.50 -14.73 7.12
CA LEU A 48 -0.58 -13.44 7.80
C LEU A 48 -1.82 -13.30 8.66
N LYS A 49 -2.66 -14.33 8.81
CA LYS A 49 -3.78 -14.35 9.79
C LYS A 49 -4.70 -13.12 9.74
N PHE A 50 -4.91 -12.54 8.56
CA PHE A 50 -5.93 -11.52 8.37
C PHE A 50 -7.32 -12.14 8.47
N ASP A 51 -8.26 -11.41 9.10
CA ASP A 51 -9.67 -11.78 9.05
C ASP A 51 -10.16 -11.75 7.61
N ARG A 52 -10.83 -12.82 7.16
CA ARG A 52 -11.35 -12.95 5.81
C ARG A 52 -12.29 -11.81 5.41
N ASN A 53 -13.02 -11.24 6.35
CA ASN A 53 -13.92 -10.10 6.12
C ASN A 53 -13.17 -8.79 5.84
N ASN A 54 -11.90 -8.73 6.25
CA ASN A 54 -11.02 -7.59 6.02
C ASN A 54 -10.18 -7.74 4.74
N ILE A 55 -10.26 -8.89 4.06
CA ILE A 55 -9.56 -9.11 2.78
C ILE A 55 -10.49 -8.69 1.63
N ILE A 56 -10.17 -7.55 1.01
CA ILE A 56 -10.91 -6.99 -0.11
C ILE A 56 -10.27 -7.46 -1.42
N LYS A 57 -10.99 -8.31 -2.14
CA LYS A 57 -10.55 -8.81 -3.44
C LYS A 57 -10.76 -7.75 -4.51
N LYS A 58 -9.70 -7.44 -5.25
CA LYS A 58 -9.75 -6.63 -6.47
C LYS A 58 -9.29 -7.51 -7.65
N TYR A 59 -9.80 -7.24 -8.84
CA TYR A 59 -9.57 -8.08 -10.02
C TYR A 59 -8.93 -7.31 -11.19
N THR A 60 -8.69 -6.00 -11.00
CA THR A 60 -8.09 -5.13 -12.00
C THR A 60 -7.04 -4.25 -11.34
N GLY A 61 -5.91 -4.04 -12.02
CA GLY A 61 -4.80 -3.23 -11.51
C GLY A 61 -5.19 -1.76 -11.24
N ASP A 62 -6.12 -1.22 -12.03
CA ASP A 62 -6.58 0.16 -11.88
C ASP A 62 -7.53 0.36 -10.68
N ALA A 63 -8.04 -0.72 -10.07
CA ALA A 63 -8.92 -0.61 -8.91
C ALA A 63 -8.15 -0.35 -7.59
N TYR A 64 -6.85 -0.64 -7.52
CA TYR A 64 -6.07 -0.42 -6.29
C TYR A 64 -5.82 1.05 -5.99
N PRO A 65 -5.36 1.89 -6.95
CA PRO A 65 -5.18 3.31 -6.71
C PRO A 65 -6.44 3.99 -6.19
N GLU A 66 -7.59 3.74 -6.82
CA GLU A 66 -8.87 4.34 -6.41
C GLU A 66 -9.30 3.87 -5.02
N ALA A 67 -9.17 2.56 -4.73
CA ALA A 67 -9.53 2.01 -3.43
C ALA A 67 -8.65 2.55 -2.29
N LEU A 68 -7.35 2.75 -2.55
CA LEU A 68 -6.42 3.35 -1.60
C LEU A 68 -6.75 4.84 -1.37
N ILE A 69 -7.02 5.60 -2.43
CA ILE A 69 -7.36 7.03 -2.34
C ILE A 69 -8.69 7.24 -1.61
N ARG A 70 -9.69 6.39 -1.85
CA ARG A 70 -11.00 6.46 -1.18
C ARG A 70 -10.98 5.93 0.26
N GLY A 71 -9.88 5.29 0.68
CA GLY A 71 -9.80 4.63 1.99
C GLY A 71 -10.69 3.38 2.10
N GLU A 72 -11.09 2.78 0.97
CA GLU A 72 -11.78 1.48 0.98
C GLU A 72 -10.86 0.37 1.52
N ILE A 73 -9.56 0.51 1.25
CA ILE A 73 -8.48 -0.34 1.77
C ILE A 73 -7.38 0.54 2.34
N ALA A 74 -6.78 0.11 3.44
CA ALA A 74 -5.65 0.79 4.07
C ALA A 74 -4.31 0.44 3.43
N ALA A 75 -4.21 -0.77 2.85
CA ALA A 75 -3.01 -1.26 2.17
C ALA A 75 -3.41 -2.23 1.05
N ALA A 76 -2.54 -2.41 0.06
CA ALA A 76 -2.71 -3.40 -1.01
C ALA A 76 -1.49 -4.30 -1.05
N PHE A 77 -1.70 -5.61 -0.96
CA PHE A 77 -0.66 -6.63 -1.09
C PHE A 77 -0.58 -7.09 -2.54
N LEU A 78 0.52 -6.76 -3.21
CA LEU A 78 0.68 -6.95 -4.65
C LEU A 78 2.05 -7.54 -4.99
N GLU A 79 2.10 -8.36 -6.04
CA GLU A 79 3.38 -8.85 -6.55
C GLU A 79 4.28 -7.68 -7.00
N ILE A 80 5.58 -7.79 -6.73
CA ILE A 80 6.56 -6.73 -6.97
C ILE A 80 6.52 -6.15 -8.40
N PRO A 81 6.37 -6.95 -9.48
CA PRO A 81 6.25 -6.39 -10.83
C PRO A 81 5.09 -5.39 -10.95
N TYR A 82 3.93 -5.69 -10.35
CA TYR A 82 2.77 -4.79 -10.35
C TYR A 82 3.00 -3.55 -9.50
N VAL A 83 3.64 -3.71 -8.33
CA VAL A 83 3.99 -2.59 -7.46
C VAL A 83 4.89 -1.59 -8.19
N LYS A 84 5.90 -2.06 -8.92
CA LYS A 84 6.79 -1.21 -9.71
C LYS A 84 6.04 -0.41 -10.77
N VAL A 85 5.11 -1.05 -11.48
CA VAL A 85 4.27 -0.38 -12.50
C VAL A 85 3.35 0.66 -11.85
N LEU A 86 2.73 0.33 -10.72
CA LEU A 86 1.84 1.24 -10.00
C LEU A 86 2.59 2.47 -9.50
N LEU A 87 3.74 2.28 -8.85
CA LEU A 87 4.56 3.40 -8.37
C LEU A 87 5.05 4.29 -9.52
N ALA A 88 5.43 3.69 -10.66
CA ALA A 88 5.84 4.44 -11.84
C ALA A 88 4.69 5.24 -12.48
N LYS A 89 3.46 4.71 -12.46
CA LYS A 89 2.26 5.37 -12.99
C LYS A 89 1.77 6.50 -12.07
N TYR A 90 2.00 6.37 -10.76
CA TYR A 90 1.47 7.28 -9.74
C TYR A 90 2.59 7.87 -8.86
N CYS A 91 3.67 8.33 -9.49
CA CYS A 91 4.99 8.71 -8.94
C CYS A 91 5.08 9.19 -7.48
N ASN A 92 4.11 9.98 -6.99
CA ASN A 92 4.17 10.61 -5.67
C ASN A 92 2.98 10.28 -4.75
N ASN A 93 2.01 9.48 -5.19
CA ASN A 93 0.78 9.22 -4.43
C ASN A 93 0.84 7.95 -3.56
N PHE A 94 1.73 7.02 -3.90
CA PHE A 94 1.83 5.74 -3.21
C PHE A 94 3.28 5.43 -2.86
N THR A 95 3.45 4.69 -1.77
CA THR A 95 4.74 4.14 -1.34
C THR A 95 4.53 2.68 -0.94
N THR A 96 5.61 1.91 -0.97
CA THR A 96 5.64 0.62 -0.28
C THR A 96 5.89 0.84 1.21
N SER A 97 5.35 -0.04 2.04
CA SER A 97 5.56 -0.04 3.48
C SER A 97 5.71 -1.48 3.96
N GLY A 98 6.49 -1.69 5.02
CA GLY A 98 6.69 -3.02 5.60
C GLY A 98 7.65 -3.93 4.82
N PRO A 99 7.76 -5.20 5.26
CA PRO A 99 8.68 -6.18 4.68
C PRO A 99 8.14 -6.77 3.37
N THR A 100 9.05 -7.19 2.49
CA THR A 100 8.71 -8.01 1.32
C THR A 100 8.55 -9.47 1.71
N PHE A 101 7.42 -10.07 1.35
CA PHE A 101 7.16 -11.50 1.53
C PHE A 101 7.55 -12.27 0.26
N LYS A 102 8.14 -13.46 0.42
CA LYS A 102 8.57 -14.32 -0.70
C LYS A 102 7.95 -15.71 -0.59
N VAL A 103 7.31 -16.18 -1.66
CA VAL A 103 6.69 -17.50 -1.75
C VAL A 103 6.96 -18.07 -3.15
N GLY A 104 7.58 -19.25 -3.22
CA GLY A 104 7.72 -20.00 -4.47
C GLY A 104 8.39 -19.25 -5.64
N GLY A 105 9.36 -18.37 -5.36
CA GLY A 105 10.03 -17.54 -6.37
C GLY A 105 9.36 -16.20 -6.67
N PHE A 106 8.16 -15.97 -6.15
CA PHE A 106 7.45 -14.69 -6.23
C PHE A 106 7.68 -13.85 -4.98
N GLY A 107 7.64 -12.53 -5.14
CA GLY A 107 7.73 -11.57 -4.05
C GLY A 107 6.57 -10.58 -4.09
N PHE A 108 6.05 -10.20 -2.93
CA PHE A 108 5.00 -9.19 -2.78
C PHE A 108 5.23 -8.32 -1.55
N VAL A 109 4.68 -7.11 -1.61
CA VAL A 109 4.66 -6.10 -0.54
C VAL A 109 3.24 -5.61 -0.35
#